data_AF-A0AAD7YQD2-F1
#
_entry.id   AF-A0AAD7YQD2-F1
#
_cell.length_a   1.000
_cell.length_b   1.000
_cell.length_c   1.000
_cell.angle_alpha   90.00
_cell.angle_beta   90.00
_cell.angle_gamma   90.00
#
_symmetry.space_group_name_H-M   'P 1'
#
loop_
_entity.id
_entity.type
_entity.pdbx_description
1 polymer ?
#
loop_
_entity_poly.entity_id
_entity_poly.type
_entity_poly.pdbx_seq_one_letter_code
_entity_poly.pdbx_strand_id
1 'polypeptide(L)'
;MGDDIHLPADLLELISGTLLTGDTAEIVSAARAVWALAANNHKAKLVLRSAGVSAAVHSGVQRLERAARDPAAQRALQLLTYTNTVLQTT
;
A
#
# COMPACT_ATOMS: atom_id res chain seq x y z
N MET A 1 -14.53 -15.41 -20.84
CA MET A 1 -14.04 -15.79 -19.51
C MET A 1 -13.17 -14.64 -19.02
N GLY A 2 -13.78 -13.60 -18.45
CA GLY A 2 -13.04 -12.47 -17.90
C GLY A 2 -12.64 -12.83 -16.48
N ASP A 3 -11.35 -13.06 -16.24
CA ASP A 3 -10.82 -13.09 -14.88
C ASP A 3 -10.88 -11.64 -14.36
N ASP A 4 -12.01 -11.29 -13.75
CA ASP A 4 -12.14 -10.07 -12.99
C ASP A 4 -11.48 -10.32 -11.65
N ILE A 5 -10.28 -9.77 -11.47
CA ILE A 5 -9.60 -9.70 -10.18
C ILE A 5 -10.58 -9.07 -9.19
N HIS A 6 -11.22 -9.92 -8.39
CA HIS A 6 -12.08 -9.53 -7.29
C HIS A 6 -11.23 -9.59 -6.03
N LEU A 7 -10.63 -8.46 -5.67
CA LEU A 7 -10.00 -8.34 -4.36
C LEU A 7 -11.12 -8.26 -3.31
N PRO A 8 -11.14 -9.15 -2.31
CA PRO A 8 -12.19 -9.13 -1.29
C PRO A 8 -12.16 -7.79 -0.55
N ALA A 9 -13.33 -7.20 -0.34
CA ALA A 9 -13.46 -5.90 0.31
C ALA A 9 -12.82 -5.88 1.70
N ASP A 10 -12.99 -6.95 2.48
CA ASP A 10 -12.35 -7.13 3.80
C ASP A 10 -10.82 -7.04 3.73
N LEU A 11 -10.19 -7.56 2.67
CA LEU A 11 -8.74 -7.47 2.49
C LEU A 11 -8.31 -6.03 2.20
N LEU A 12 -9.08 -5.31 1.37
CA LEU A 12 -8.79 -3.91 1.03
C LEU A 12 -8.97 -3.00 2.25
N GLU A 13 -9.98 -3.26 3.06
CA GLU A 13 -10.25 -2.56 4.30
C GLU A 13 -9.16 -2.85 5.34
N LEU A 14 -8.77 -4.12 5.49
CA LEU A 14 -7.66 -4.53 6.36
C LEU A 14 -6.35 -3.83 5.95
N ILE A 15 -5.98 -3.89 4.67
CA ILE A 15 -4.76 -3.23 4.15
C ILE A 15 -4.81 -1.73 4.43
N SER A 16 -5.93 -1.07 4.17
CA SER A 16 -6.08 0.36 4.40
C SER A 16 -5.99 0.71 5.88
N GLY A 17 -6.64 -0.07 6.75
CA GLY A 17 -6.55 0.07 8.20
C GLY A 17 -5.12 -0.09 8.69
N THR A 18 -4.43 -1.16 8.27
CA THR A 18 -3.03 -1.41 8.63
C THR A 18 -2.10 -0.28 8.18
N LEU A 19 -2.28 0.28 6.98
CA LEU A 19 -1.48 1.41 6.51
C LEU A 19 -1.69 2.70 7.31
N LEU A 20 -2.92 2.90 7.83
CA LEU A 20 -3.29 4.10 8.57
C LEU A 20 -2.90 4.04 10.05
N THR A 21 -3.10 2.88 10.69
CA THR A 21 -2.97 2.75 12.15
C THR A 21 -1.91 1.76 12.61
N GLY A 22 -1.41 0.90 11.71
CA GLY A 22 -0.47 -0.17 12.06
C GLY A 22 0.90 0.32 12.52
N ASP A 23 1.65 -0.61 13.12
CA ASP A 23 3.06 -0.42 13.41
C ASP A 23 3.93 -0.52 12.15
N THR A 24 5.17 -0.07 12.22
CA THR A 24 6.10 -0.03 11.07
C THR A 24 6.19 -1.37 10.33
N ALA A 25 6.24 -2.49 11.07
CA ALA A 25 6.31 -3.82 10.47
C ALA A 25 5.02 -4.23 9.73
N GLU A 26 3.87 -3.84 10.26
CA GLU A 26 2.58 -4.11 9.65
C GLU A 26 2.36 -3.25 8.40
N ILE A 27 2.72 -1.96 8.50
CA ILE A 27 2.71 -1.01 7.37
C ILE A 27 3.59 -1.53 6.23
N VAL A 28 4.78 -2.04 6.54
CA VAL A 28 5.67 -2.68 5.54
C VAL A 28 5.00 -3.89 4.90
N SER A 29 4.37 -4.75 5.70
CA SER A 29 3.72 -5.96 5.20
C SER A 29 2.53 -5.63 4.28
N ALA A 30 1.70 -4.66 4.68
CA ALA A 30 0.61 -4.15 3.87
C ALA A 30 1.11 -3.51 2.56
N ALA A 31 2.16 -2.68 2.62
CA ALA A 31 2.75 -2.08 1.43
C ALA A 31 3.31 -3.12 0.46
N ARG A 32 3.95 -4.19 0.95
CA ARG A 32 4.41 -5.29 0.08
C ARG A 32 3.26 -6.01 -0.59
N ALA A 33 2.18 -6.27 0.12
CA ALA A 33 0.98 -6.89 -0.45
C ALA A 33 0.40 -6.01 -1.56
N VAL A 34 0.24 -4.71 -1.31
CA VAL A 34 -0.20 -3.73 -2.30
C VAL A 34 0.71 -3.71 -3.52
N TRP A 35 2.04 -3.68 -3.31
CA TRP A 35 3.00 -3.72 -4.40
C TRP A 35 2.91 -5.01 -5.21
N ALA A 36 2.84 -6.18 -4.58
CA ALA A 36 2.73 -7.46 -5.28
C ALA A 36 1.47 -7.55 -6.14
N LEU A 37 0.36 -6.99 -5.65
CA LEU A 37 -0.91 -6.89 -6.37
C LEU A 37 -0.80 -5.89 -7.53
N ALA A 38 -0.28 -4.69 -7.28
CA ALA A 38 -0.22 -3.58 -8.24
C ALA A 38 0.84 -3.76 -9.33
N ALA A 39 2.02 -4.31 -8.99
CA ALA A 39 3.15 -4.43 -9.91
C ALA A 39 2.86 -5.39 -11.07
N ASN A 40 2.07 -6.43 -10.81
CA ASN A 40 1.79 -7.48 -11.79
C ASN A 40 0.43 -7.33 -12.48
N ASN A 41 -0.48 -6.48 -11.97
CA ASN A 41 -1.86 -6.41 -12.46
C ASN A 41 -2.40 -4.97 -12.54
N HIS A 42 -2.62 -4.48 -13.76
CA HIS A 42 -3.24 -3.16 -13.99
C HIS A 42 -4.67 -3.08 -13.43
N LYS A 43 -5.46 -4.15 -13.56
CA LYS A 43 -6.80 -4.22 -12.95
C LYS A 43 -6.74 -4.09 -11.42
N ALA A 44 -5.78 -4.74 -10.77
CA ALA A 44 -5.61 -4.62 -9.32
C ALA A 44 -5.22 -3.19 -8.92
N LYS A 45 -4.37 -2.49 -9.69
CA LYS A 45 -4.08 -1.06 -9.46
C LYS A 45 -5.37 -0.23 -9.45
N LEU A 46 -6.27 -0.45 -10.41
CA LEU A 46 -7.55 0.26 -10.49
C LEU A 46 -8.42 -0.01 -9.27
N VAL A 47 -8.55 -1.27 -8.85
CA VAL A 47 -9.33 -1.66 -7.66
C VAL A 47 -8.74 -1.06 -6.37
N LEU A 48 -7.41 -1.14 -6.21
CA LEU A 48 -6.71 -0.55 -5.07
C LEU A 48 -6.90 0.98 -5.01
N ARG A 49 -6.86 1.66 -6.17
CA ARG A 49 -7.12 3.10 -6.25
C ARG A 49 -8.57 3.44 -5.94
N SER A 50 -9.54 2.69 -6.48
CA SER A 50 -10.96 2.92 -6.23
C SER A 50 -11.36 2.65 -4.78
N ALA A 51 -10.66 1.73 -4.10
CA ALA A 51 -10.86 1.42 -2.69
C ALA A 51 -10.15 2.38 -1.74
N GLY A 52 -9.49 3.43 -2.23
CA GLY A 52 -8.80 4.42 -1.40
C GLY A 52 -7.45 3.97 -0.83
N VAL A 53 -6.94 2.80 -1.22
CA VAL A 53 -5.65 2.27 -0.72
C VAL A 53 -4.50 3.22 -1.07
N SER A 54 -4.56 3.92 -2.20
CA SER A 54 -3.55 4.93 -2.55
C SER A 54 -3.49 6.08 -1.55
N ALA A 55 -4.63 6.50 -0.98
CA ALA A 55 -4.66 7.53 0.06
C ALA A 55 -4.11 6.99 1.40
N ALA A 56 -4.40 5.72 1.71
CA ALA A 56 -3.86 5.05 2.89
C ALA A 56 -2.34 4.89 2.80
N VAL A 57 -1.80 4.48 1.65
CA VAL A 57 -0.34 4.41 1.39
C VAL A 57 0.30 5.79 1.56
N HIS A 58 -0.28 6.83 0.97
CA HIS A 58 0.25 8.19 1.10
C HIS A 58 0.24 8.69 2.55
N SER A 59 -0.81 8.37 3.31
CA SER A 59 -0.87 8.68 4.75
C SER A 59 0.19 7.91 5.54
N GLY A 60 0.42 6.64 5.20
CA GLY A 60 1.49 5.81 5.77
C GLY A 60 2.89 6.39 5.49
N VAL A 61 3.14 6.91 4.28
CA VAL A 61 4.37 7.63 3.92
C VAL A 61 4.58 8.81 4.87
N GLN A 62 3.59 9.72 4.98
CA GLN A 62 3.72 10.92 5.82
C GLN A 62 3.95 10.58 7.30
N ARG A 63 3.32 9.50 7.79
CA ARG A 63 3.52 9.02 9.17
C ARG A 63 4.93 8.47 9.38
N LEU A 64 5.44 7.67 8.44
CA LEU A 64 6.79 7.11 8.51
C LEU A 64 7.88 8.18 8.32
N GLU A 65 7.64 9.21 7.50
CA GLU A 65 8.55 10.36 7.39
C GLU A 65 8.75 11.07 8.73
N ARG A 66 7.67 11.23 9.51
CA ARG A 66 7.75 11.81 10.86
C ARG A 66 8.51 10.90 11.84
N ALA A 67 8.47 9.58 11.61
CA ALA A 67 9.16 8.57 12.40
C ALA A 67 10.55 8.19 11.85
N ALA A 68 11.05 8.87 10.80
CA ALA A 68 12.26 8.50 10.04
C ALA A 68 13.59 8.67 10.80
N ARG A 69 13.55 8.89 12.12
CA ARG A 69 14.74 8.85 12.99
C ARG A 69 15.25 7.43 13.18
N ASP A 70 14.40 6.42 12.97
CA ASP A 70 14.75 5.02 13.05
C ASP A 70 15.14 4.44 11.67
N PRO A 71 16.25 3.69 11.55
CA PRO A 71 16.69 3.11 10.28
C PRO A 71 15.71 2.08 9.70
N ALA A 72 14.91 1.38 10.51
CA ALA A 72 13.85 0.50 10.00
C ALA A 72 12.67 1.31 9.46
N ALA A 73 12.31 2.43 10.12
CA ALA A 73 11.33 3.37 9.59
C ALA A 73 11.77 3.99 8.25
N GLN A 74 13.05 4.32 8.07
CA GLN A 74 13.59 4.77 6.78
C GLN A 74 13.47 3.72 5.68
N ARG A 75 13.77 2.45 5.97
CA ARG A 75 13.58 1.36 4.99
C ARG A 75 12.12 1.16 4.64
N ALA A 76 11.23 1.22 5.63
CA ALA A 76 9.78 1.14 5.43
C ALA A 76 9.28 2.29 4.55
N LEU A 77 9.76 3.50 4.80
CA LEU A 77 9.44 4.69 4.02
C LEU A 77 9.84 4.51 2.54
N GLN A 78 11.07 4.08 2.27
CA GLN A 78 11.55 3.84 0.90
C GLN A 78 10.64 2.84 0.15
N LEU A 79 10.24 1.76 0.82
CA LEU A 79 9.35 0.76 0.25
C LEU A 79 7.94 1.30 -0.03
N LEU A 80 7.37 2.07 0.90
CA LEU A 80 6.06 2.68 0.72
C LEU A 80 6.08 3.70 -0.42
N THR A 81 7.11 4.54 -0.49
CA THR A 81 7.28 5.51 -1.58
C THR A 81 7.35 4.80 -2.93
N TYR A 82 8.11 3.71 -3.02
CA TYR A 82 8.17 2.90 -4.24
C TYR A 82 6.81 2.29 -4.59
N THR A 83 6.09 1.76 -3.60
CA THR A 83 4.74 1.19 -3.78
C THR A 83 3.76 2.25 -4.27
N ASN A 84 3.81 3.46 -3.72
CA ASN A 84 3.00 4.59 -4.15
C ASN A 84 3.28 4.96 -5.61
N THR A 85 4.56 5.01 -6.01
CA THR A 85 4.93 5.23 -7.41
C THR A 85 4.35 4.16 -8.32
N VAL A 86 4.48 2.87 -7.97
CA VAL A 86 3.92 1.76 -8.79
C VAL A 86 2.40 1.86 -8.93
N LEU A 87 1.69 2.30 -7.90
CA LEU A 87 0.24 2.55 -7.96
C LEU A 87 -0.13 3.74 -8.86
N GLN A 88 0.73 4.76 -8.91
CA GLN A 88 0.52 5.96 -9.72
C GLN A 88 0.92 5.75 -11.18
N THR A 89 1.94 4.93 -11.44
CA THR A 89 2.39 4.59 -12.79
C THR A 89 1.30 3.79 -13.50
N THR A 90 0.76 4.38 -14.57
CA THR A 90 -0.37 3.83 -15.34
C THR A 90 0.09 2.59 -16.08
#